data_AF-A0A7G8UH07-F1
#
_entry.id   AF-A0A7G8UH07-F1
#
_cell.length_a   1.000
_cell.length_b   1.000
_cell.length_c   1.000
_cell.angle_alpha   90.00
_cell.angle_beta   90.00
_cell.angle_gamma   90.00
#
_symmetry.space_group_name_H-M   'P 1'
#
loop_
_entity.id
_entity.type
_entity.pdbx_description
1 polymer ?
#
loop_
_entity_poly.entity_id
_entity_poly.type
_entity_poly.pdbx_seq_one_letter_code
_entity_poly.pdbx_strand_id
1 'polypeptide(L)'
;MILKPKENLLLLFASIFILLYLILFLIPYANDHGFFNENIIPEGKEKLIYSLLSIPILILYSIYAIISIKKIKFLKCINYPLLIIVGYLGLFMCLIRDGGAVLWLMVLTIIIPIVLIPISMVIGINKDINYFRRNKKTTKN
;
A
#
# COMPACT_ATOMS: atom_id res chain seq x y z
N MET A 1 -14.09 -28.83 3.98
CA MET A 1 -14.58 -27.47 4.28
C MET A 1 -14.07 -26.52 3.21
N ILE A 2 -14.94 -25.99 2.34
CA ILE A 2 -14.58 -25.18 1.17
C ILE A 2 -14.00 -23.84 1.67
N LEU A 3 -12.71 -23.63 1.41
CA LEU A 3 -12.04 -22.34 1.63
C LEU A 3 -12.83 -21.24 0.91
N LYS A 4 -13.17 -20.16 1.61
CA LYS A 4 -13.56 -18.90 0.94
C LYS A 4 -12.33 -17.99 0.93
N PRO A 5 -11.42 -18.07 -0.07
CA PRO A 5 -10.26 -17.19 -0.20
C PRO A 5 -10.63 -15.74 -0.58
N LYS A 6 -11.91 -15.38 -0.48
CA LYS A 6 -12.47 -14.10 -0.92
C LYS A 6 -11.75 -12.92 -0.27
N GLU A 7 -11.48 -12.99 1.03
CA GLU A 7 -10.76 -11.95 1.77
C GLU A 7 -9.32 -11.74 1.28
N ASN A 8 -8.62 -12.81 0.87
CA ASN A 8 -7.24 -12.69 0.38
C ASN A 8 -7.19 -11.97 -0.97
N LEU A 9 -8.13 -12.30 -1.85
CA LEU A 9 -8.26 -11.68 -3.16
C LEU A 9 -8.78 -10.25 -3.04
N LEU A 10 -9.72 -9.99 -2.12
CA LEU A 10 -10.28 -8.65 -1.92
C LEU A 10 -9.21 -7.68 -1.43
N LEU A 11 -8.36 -8.10 -0.49
CA LEU A 11 -7.21 -7.28 -0.06
C LEU A 11 -6.25 -7.02 -1.23
N LEU A 12 -5.90 -8.06 -1.99
CA LEU A 12 -5.01 -7.93 -3.15
C LEU A 12 -5.56 -6.92 -4.16
N PHE A 13 -6.83 -7.06 -4.55
CA PHE A 13 -7.48 -6.18 -5.50
C PHE A 13 -7.61 -4.76 -4.97
N ALA A 14 -7.95 -4.59 -3.68
CA ALA A 14 -7.98 -3.28 -3.05
C ALA A 14 -6.61 -2.60 -3.11
N SER A 15 -5.54 -3.33 -2.76
CA SER A 15 -4.18 -2.81 -2.83
C SER A 15 -3.75 -2.44 -4.25
N ILE A 16 -4.07 -3.27 -5.26
CA ILE A 16 -3.80 -2.96 -6.66
C ILE A 16 -4.58 -1.71 -7.09
N PHE A 17 -5.86 -1.62 -6.72
CA PHE A 17 -6.71 -0.50 -7.07
C PHE A 17 -6.19 0.82 -6.48
N ILE A 18 -5.79 0.82 -5.21
CA ILE A 18 -5.16 2.00 -4.59
C ILE A 18 -3.85 2.34 -5.29
N LEU A 19 -3.01 1.36 -5.62
CA LEU A 19 -1.75 1.61 -6.33
C LEU A 19 -2.00 2.25 -7.70
N LEU A 20 -2.98 1.75 -8.45
CA LEU A 20 -3.40 2.33 -9.72
C LEU A 20 -3.95 3.75 -9.54
N TYR A 21 -4.76 3.99 -8.50
CA TYR A 21 -5.24 5.33 -8.18
C TYR A 21 -4.09 6.30 -7.90
N LEU A 22 -3.09 5.89 -7.11
CA LEU A 22 -1.91 6.72 -6.85
C LEU A 22 -1.17 7.05 -8.15
N ILE A 23 -0.92 6.06 -9.00
CA ILE A 23 -0.10 6.21 -10.21
C ILE A 23 -0.84 6.97 -11.33
N LEU A 24 -2.11 6.65 -11.55
CA LEU A 24 -2.87 7.15 -12.71
C LEU A 24 -3.63 8.44 -12.43
N PHE A 25 -3.85 8.78 -11.16
CA PHE A 25 -4.65 9.95 -10.79
C PHE A 25 -3.90 10.90 -9.87
N LEU A 26 -3.43 10.41 -8.72
CA LEU A 26 -2.86 11.29 -7.70
C LEU A 26 -1.49 11.89 -8.11
N ILE A 27 -0.60 11.07 -8.69
CA ILE A 27 0.70 11.53 -9.18
C ILE A 27 0.54 12.55 -10.33
N PRO A 28 -0.26 12.29 -11.39
CA PRO A 28 -0.51 13.29 -12.43
C PRO A 28 -1.09 14.58 -11.87
N TYR A 29 -2.09 14.50 -10.97
CA TYR A 29 -2.64 15.69 -10.32
C TYR A 29 -1.57 16.50 -9.57
N ALA A 30 -0.72 15.82 -8.79
CA ALA A 30 0.36 16.44 -8.05
C ALA A 30 1.35 17.15 -8.99
N ASN A 31 1.66 16.53 -10.12
CA ASN A 31 2.54 17.10 -11.13
C ASN A 31 1.94 18.34 -11.80
N ASP A 32 0.69 18.24 -12.27
CA ASP A 32 0.01 19.30 -13.02
C ASP A 32 -0.23 20.58 -12.19
N HIS A 33 -0.37 20.41 -10.87
CA HIS A 33 -0.59 21.52 -9.93
C HIS A 33 0.68 21.93 -9.16
N GLY A 34 1.85 21.43 -9.59
CA GLY A 34 3.15 21.88 -9.08
C GLY A 34 3.53 21.39 -7.68
N PHE A 35 2.88 20.36 -7.13
CA PHE A 35 3.22 19.80 -5.81
C PHE A 35 4.60 19.13 -5.76
N PHE A 36 5.11 18.68 -6.92
CA PHE A 36 6.49 18.19 -7.03
C PHE A 36 7.53 19.29 -7.20
N ASN A 37 7.11 20.55 -7.36
CA ASN A 37 8.05 21.67 -7.46
C ASN A 37 8.63 21.99 -6.08
N GLU A 38 9.96 22.08 -6.01
CA GLU A 38 10.66 22.43 -4.76
C GLU A 38 10.63 23.94 -4.48
N ASN A 39 10.46 24.75 -5.52
CA ASN A 39 10.53 26.21 -5.42
C ASN A 39 9.17 26.86 -5.14
N ILE A 40 8.08 26.12 -5.33
CA ILE A 40 6.71 26.64 -5.24
C ILE A 40 5.88 25.63 -4.46
N ILE A 41 5.34 26.06 -3.32
CA ILE A 41 4.39 25.25 -2.54
C ILE A 41 2.98 25.66 -2.97
N PRO A 42 2.15 24.74 -3.49
CA PRO A 42 0.77 25.06 -3.80
C PRO A 42 -0.01 25.46 -2.54
N GLU A 43 -0.73 26.58 -2.61
CA GLU A 43 -1.50 27.13 -1.48
C GLU A 43 -3.00 27.20 -1.79
N GLY A 44 -3.79 27.46 -0.75
CA GLY A 44 -5.23 27.69 -0.87
C GLY A 44 -6.01 26.47 -1.33
N LYS A 45 -6.78 26.62 -2.40
CA LYS A 45 -7.76 25.62 -2.87
C LYS A 45 -7.08 24.33 -3.33
N GLU A 46 -5.96 24.42 -4.06
CA GLU A 46 -5.27 23.25 -4.59
C GLU A 46 -4.75 22.34 -3.49
N LYS A 47 -4.15 22.92 -2.44
CA LYS A 47 -3.69 22.16 -1.27
C LYS A 47 -4.82 21.41 -0.57
N LEU A 48 -5.99 22.04 -0.48
CA LEU A 48 -7.18 21.45 0.15
C LEU A 48 -7.74 20.30 -0.70
N ILE A 49 -7.90 20.51 -2.02
CA ILE A 49 -8.35 19.47 -2.95
C ILE A 49 -7.40 18.28 -2.91
N TYR A 50 -6.09 18.52 -3.01
CA TYR A 50 -5.08 17.46 -2.94
C TYR A 50 -5.12 16.70 -1.61
N SER A 51 -5.32 17.40 -0.48
CA SER A 51 -5.47 16.76 0.83
C SER A 51 -6.70 15.85 0.89
N LEU A 52 -7.82 16.27 0.29
CA LEU A 52 -9.04 15.45 0.21
C LEU A 52 -8.89 14.24 -0.71
N LEU A 53 -8.07 14.36 -1.76
CA LEU A 53 -7.79 13.28 -2.70
C LEU A 53 -6.76 12.27 -2.18
N SER A 54 -5.93 12.62 -1.21
CA SER A 54 -4.84 11.78 -0.71
C SER A 54 -5.13 11.19 0.68
N ILE A 55 -5.44 12.03 1.67
CA ILE A 55 -5.48 11.65 3.09
C ILE A 55 -6.62 10.68 3.41
N PRO A 56 -7.89 10.95 3.04
CA PRO A 56 -9.00 10.05 3.36
C PRO A 56 -8.81 8.66 2.75
N ILE A 57 -8.30 8.60 1.52
CA ILE A 57 -8.07 7.33 0.81
C ILE A 57 -7.00 6.51 1.53
N LEU A 58 -5.89 7.12 1.93
CA LEU A 58 -4.86 6.44 2.70
C LEU A 58 -5.38 5.95 4.06
N ILE A 59 -6.15 6.76 4.78
CA ILE A 59 -6.71 6.39 6.08
C ILE A 59 -7.67 5.20 5.93
N LEU A 60 -8.62 5.29 5.00
CA LEU A 60 -9.61 4.23 4.75
C LEU A 60 -8.93 2.93 4.34
N TYR A 61 -7.96 3.00 3.43
CA TYR A 61 -7.18 1.84 3.02
C TYR A 61 -6.38 1.26 4.20
N SER A 62 -5.74 2.10 5.03
CA SER A 62 -4.95 1.64 6.17
C SER A 62 -5.82 0.92 7.20
N ILE A 63 -7.00 1.46 7.53
CA ILE A 63 -7.97 0.82 8.41
C ILE A 63 -8.40 -0.53 7.83
N TYR A 64 -8.78 -0.54 6.54
CA TYR A 64 -9.19 -1.76 5.85
C TYR A 64 -8.08 -2.82 5.82
N ALA A 65 -6.84 -2.42 5.54
CA ALA A 65 -5.67 -3.29 5.53
C ALA A 65 -5.40 -3.91 6.91
N ILE A 66 -5.43 -3.12 7.99
CA ILE A 66 -5.22 -3.60 9.37
C ILE A 66 -6.28 -4.62 9.77
N ILE A 67 -7.55 -4.40 9.40
CA ILE A 67 -8.63 -5.34 9.70
C ILE A 67 -8.45 -6.64 8.87
N SER A 68 -8.10 -6.50 7.59
CA SER A 68 -8.00 -7.62 6.66
C SER A 68 -6.77 -8.48 6.88
N ILE A 69 -5.64 -7.92 7.34
CA ILE A 69 -4.39 -8.67 7.55
C ILE A 69 -4.54 -9.80 8.58
N LYS A 70 -5.47 -9.63 9.54
CA LYS A 70 -5.80 -10.65 10.55
C LYS A 70 -6.65 -11.78 9.97
N LYS A 71 -7.43 -11.49 8.92
CA LYS A 71 -8.37 -12.43 8.29
C LYS A 71 -7.72 -13.26 7.19
N ILE A 72 -6.67 -12.75 6.54
CA ILE A 72 -6.02 -13.46 5.44
C ILE A 72 -5.28 -14.71 5.92
N LYS A 73 -5.46 -15.79 5.18
CA LYS A 73 -4.88 -17.12 5.49
C LYS A 73 -3.94 -17.62 4.39
N PHE A 74 -4.03 -17.06 3.19
CA PHE A 74 -3.29 -17.47 2.00
C PHE A 74 -2.89 -16.23 1.18
N LEU A 75 -1.93 -16.36 0.26
CA LEU A 75 -1.34 -15.26 -0.55
C LEU A 75 -0.66 -14.18 0.30
N LYS A 76 -0.12 -14.54 1.46
CA LYS A 76 0.62 -13.60 2.31
C LYS A 76 1.93 -13.16 1.65
N CYS A 77 2.53 -14.01 0.83
CA CYS A 77 3.74 -13.67 0.06
C CYS A 77 3.55 -12.49 -0.88
N ILE A 78 2.32 -12.25 -1.38
CA ILE A 78 2.01 -11.13 -2.28
C ILE A 78 1.36 -9.98 -1.50
N ASN A 79 0.42 -10.28 -0.61
CA ASN A 79 -0.30 -9.25 0.13
C ASN A 79 0.63 -8.43 1.05
N TYR A 80 1.57 -9.06 1.76
CA TYR A 80 2.47 -8.32 2.67
C TYR A 80 3.39 -7.30 1.97
N PRO A 81 4.14 -7.64 0.91
CA PRO A 81 4.96 -6.64 0.23
C PRO A 81 4.09 -5.55 -0.42
N LEU A 82 2.91 -5.90 -0.93
CA LEU A 82 2.02 -4.93 -1.56
C LEU A 82 1.46 -3.91 -0.54
N LEU A 83 1.14 -4.36 0.69
CA LEU A 83 0.79 -3.46 1.78
C LEU A 83 1.90 -2.46 2.09
N ILE A 84 3.17 -2.91 2.09
CA ILE A 84 4.34 -2.04 2.31
C ILE A 84 4.46 -1.00 1.20
N ILE A 85 4.34 -1.42 -0.07
CA ILE A 85 4.44 -0.52 -1.22
C ILE A 85 3.33 0.53 -1.17
N VAL A 86 2.08 0.12 -1.00
CA VAL A 86 0.94 1.05 -0.95
C VAL A 86 1.02 1.98 0.25
N GLY A 87 1.41 1.45 1.42
CA GLY A 87 1.58 2.27 2.62
C GLY A 87 2.70 3.30 2.46
N TYR A 88 3.85 2.89 1.92
CA TYR A 88 4.98 3.78 1.67
C TYR A 88 4.63 4.87 0.65
N LEU A 89 4.17 4.50 -0.54
CA LEU A 89 3.80 5.46 -1.58
C LEU A 89 2.66 6.37 -1.12
N GLY A 90 1.61 5.81 -0.53
CA GLY A 90 0.46 6.59 -0.06
C GLY A 90 0.85 7.62 1.00
N LEU A 91 1.73 7.25 1.95
CA LEU A 91 2.22 8.16 2.98
C LEU A 91 3.01 9.32 2.36
N PHE A 92 3.92 9.04 1.43
CA PHE A 92 4.67 10.10 0.73
C PHE A 92 3.77 11.00 -0.09
N MET A 93 2.76 10.45 -0.76
CA MET A 93 1.79 11.24 -1.51
C MET A 93 1.00 12.19 -0.60
N CYS A 94 0.66 11.79 0.62
CA CYS A 94 0.04 12.70 1.60
C CYS A 94 1.01 13.81 2.06
N LEU A 95 2.29 13.47 2.27
CA LEU A 95 3.30 14.44 2.73
C LEU A 95 3.66 15.46 1.65
N ILE A 96 3.62 15.08 0.37
CA ILE A 96 3.89 15.97 -0.78
C ILE A 96 3.01 17.23 -0.78
N ARG A 97 1.86 17.23 -0.09
CA ARG A 97 1.04 18.45 0.09
C ARG A 97 1.82 19.62 0.71
N ASP A 98 2.88 19.31 1.47
CA ASP A 98 3.69 20.28 2.20
C ASP A 98 4.95 20.69 1.40
N GLY A 99 5.05 20.25 0.15
CA GLY A 99 6.02 20.74 -0.85
C GLY A 99 6.90 19.65 -1.45
N GLY A 100 7.51 19.97 -2.60
CA GLY A 100 8.39 19.06 -3.34
C GLY A 100 9.64 18.62 -2.58
N ALA A 101 10.07 19.37 -1.55
CA ALA A 101 11.20 18.99 -0.69
C ALA A 101 11.02 17.62 -0.01
N VAL A 102 9.77 17.16 0.16
CA VAL A 102 9.44 15.82 0.66
C VAL A 102 9.94 14.70 -0.27
N LEU A 103 10.16 14.97 -1.56
CA LEU A 103 10.77 14.01 -2.48
C LEU A 103 12.16 13.58 -2.03
N TRP A 104 12.95 14.49 -1.45
CA TRP A 104 14.26 14.15 -0.88
C TRP A 104 14.14 13.18 0.29
N LEU A 105 13.12 13.35 1.14
CA LEU A 105 12.82 12.40 2.21
C LEU A 105 12.43 11.04 1.64
N MET A 106 11.69 11.00 0.52
CA MET A 106 11.35 9.75 -0.17
C MET A 106 12.63 9.05 -0.66
N VAL A 107 13.54 9.76 -1.31
CA VAL A 107 14.83 9.21 -1.77
C VAL A 107 15.64 8.66 -0.61
N LEU A 108 15.79 9.41 0.49
CA LEU A 108 16.57 8.95 1.65
C LEU A 108 15.95 7.73 2.34
N THR A 109 14.62 7.65 2.37
CA THR A 109 13.90 6.56 3.04
C THR A 109 13.62 5.36 2.13
N ILE A 110 13.99 5.40 0.85
CA ILE A 110 13.72 4.32 -0.12
C ILE A 110 14.37 2.99 0.29
N ILE A 111 15.43 3.05 1.09
CA ILE A 111 16.06 1.86 1.67
C ILE A 111 15.09 1.04 2.53
N ILE A 112 14.11 1.69 3.16
CA ILE A 112 13.10 1.05 4.02
C ILE A 112 12.26 0.05 3.22
N PRO A 113 11.51 0.43 2.15
CA PRO A 113 10.78 -0.53 1.36
C PRO A 113 11.69 -1.54 0.65
N ILE A 114 12.90 -1.14 0.21
CA ILE A 114 13.88 -2.07 -0.41
C ILE A 114 14.21 -3.24 0.52
N VAL A 115 14.33 -3.00 1.82
CA VAL A 115 14.62 -4.05 2.82
C VAL A 115 13.35 -4.76 3.28
N LEU A 116 12.27 -4.03 3.55
CA LEU A 116 11.03 -4.59 4.08
C LEU A 116 10.29 -5.48 3.06
N ILE A 117 10.33 -5.17 1.77
CA ILE A 117 9.66 -5.97 0.74
C ILE A 117 10.20 -7.41 0.70
N PRO A 118 11.51 -7.66 0.54
CA PRO A 118 12.07 -9.01 0.60
C PRO A 118 11.76 -9.73 1.90
N ILE A 119 11.91 -9.06 3.05
CA ILE A 119 11.62 -9.66 4.37
C ILE A 119 10.16 -10.10 4.44
N SER A 120 9.24 -9.21 4.02
CA SER A 120 7.80 -9.48 4.04
C SER A 120 7.40 -10.62 3.09
N MET A 121 8.06 -10.72 1.93
CA MET A 121 7.90 -11.83 0.99
C MET A 121 8.32 -13.15 1.63
N VAL A 122 9.52 -13.23 2.22
CA VAL A 122 10.02 -14.44 2.89
C VAL A 122 9.08 -14.87 4.02
N ILE A 123 8.64 -13.92 4.86
CA ILE A 123 7.67 -14.20 5.93
C ILE A 123 6.34 -14.71 5.36
N GLY A 124 5.86 -14.09 4.27
CA GLY A 124 4.64 -14.49 3.59
C GLY A 124 4.73 -15.89 3.00
N ILE A 125 5.83 -16.23 2.32
CA ILE A 125 6.11 -17.56 1.77
C ILE A 125 6.08 -18.61 2.88
N ASN A 126 6.78 -18.38 3.99
CA ASN A 126 6.81 -19.31 5.11
C ASN A 126 5.41 -19.56 5.70
N LYS A 127 4.59 -18.51 5.82
CA LYS A 127 3.21 -18.65 6.30
C LYS A 127 2.31 -19.38 5.31
N ASP A 128 2.47 -19.13 4.02
CA ASP A 128 1.69 -19.79 2.97
C ASP A 128 2.07 -21.28 2.84
N ILE A 129 3.36 -21.64 2.92
CA ILE A 129 3.81 -23.04 2.96
C ILE A 129 3.20 -23.78 4.15
N ASN A 130 3.24 -23.17 5.34
CA ASN A 130 2.65 -23.77 6.54
C ASN A 130 1.14 -23.94 6.41
N TYR A 131 0.46 -23.00 5.77
CA TYR A 131 -0.97 -23.11 5.46
C TYR A 131 -1.26 -24.33 4.57
N PHE A 132 -0.51 -24.51 3.48
CA PHE A 132 -0.68 -25.67 2.60
C PHE A 132 -0.36 -27.00 3.29
N ARG A 133 0.71 -27.06 4.10
CA ARG A 133 1.07 -28.26 4.86
C ARG A 133 -0.03 -28.69 5.83
N ARG A 134 -0.67 -27.73 6.50
CA ARG A 134 -1.78 -28.00 7.44
C ARG A 134 -3.02 -28.50 6.72
N ASN A 135 -3.41 -27.87 5.61
CA ASN A 135 -4.56 -28.32 4.83
C ASN A 135 -4.34 -29.69 4.16
N LYS A 136 -3.12 -30.01 3.73
CA LYS A 136 -2.81 -31.32 3.15
C LYS A 136 -2.93 -32.45 4.18
N LYS A 137 -2.62 -32.20 5.45
CA LYS A 137 -2.78 -33.19 6.53
C LYS A 137 -4.25 -33.46 6.87
N THR A 138 -5.11 -32.45 6.87
CA THR A 138 -6.55 -32.59 7.16
C THR A 138 -7.37 -33.20 6.02
N THR A 139 -6.79 -33.39 4.83
CA THR A 139 -7.48 -34.05 3.71
C THR A 139 -7.08 -35.54 3.59
N LYS A 140 -6.08 -36.00 4.35
CA LYS A 140 -5.61 -37.40 4.36
C LYS A 140 -6.11 -38.21 5.56
N ASN A 141 -6.64 -37.55 6.58
CA ASN A 141 -7.36 -38.16 7.69
C ASN A 141 -8.86 -38.01 7.45
#